data_AF-A0A1A5XF55-F1
#
_entry.id   AF-A0A1A5XF55-F1
#
_cell.length_a   1.000
_cell.length_b   1.000
_cell.length_c   1.000
_cell.angle_alpha   90.00
_cell.angle_beta   90.00
_cell.angle_gamma   90.00
#
_symmetry.space_group_name_H-M   'P 1'
#
loop_
_entity.id
_entity.type
_entity.pdbx_description
1 polymer ?
#
loop_
_entity_poly.entity_id
_entity_poly.type
_entity_poly.pdbx_seq_one_letter_code
_entity_poly.pdbx_strand_id
1 'polypeptide(L)'
;MFTAFDYAVMAVIGLSALRGAWRGFIGEIFGLIGWIAAFIVACRYVDRVVPWIPAHLPGQALTQWLIAFALIVIGVVLVAGVANALLGRLVQVSGLSGVDRSLGLLFGLARGVVLVLILVVLGGLTELPQQDFWRNALLRPYAVQGVHELKPMLPDTLAAYVHV
;
A
#
# COMPACT_ATOMS: atom_id res chain seq x y z
N MET A 1 21.66 -21.66 1.66
CA MET A 1 21.16 -21.45 0.28
C MET A 1 20.00 -20.48 0.37
N PHE A 2 19.88 -19.53 -0.57
CA PHE A 2 18.72 -18.64 -0.62
C PHE A 2 17.46 -19.45 -0.91
N THR A 3 16.45 -19.28 -0.07
CA THR A 3 15.15 -19.96 -0.20
C THR A 3 14.21 -19.15 -1.09
N ALA A 4 13.10 -19.77 -1.53
CA ALA A 4 12.05 -19.06 -2.27
C ALA A 4 11.50 -17.85 -1.50
N PHE A 5 11.49 -17.91 -0.17
CA PHE A 5 11.12 -16.79 0.69
C PHE A 5 12.11 -15.62 0.56
N ASP A 6 13.41 -15.89 0.55
CA ASP A 6 14.44 -14.84 0.42
C ASP A 6 14.33 -14.11 -0.94
N TYR A 7 14.07 -14.85 -2.02
CA TYR A 7 13.82 -14.26 -3.34
C TYR A 7 12.54 -13.43 -3.38
N ALA A 8 11.47 -13.87 -2.71
CA ALA A 8 10.23 -13.10 -2.61
C ALA A 8 10.45 -11.78 -1.86
N VAL A 9 11.15 -11.82 -0.73
CA VAL A 9 11.47 -10.62 0.07
C VAL A 9 12.34 -9.65 -0.74
N MET A 10 13.40 -10.13 -1.38
CA MET A 10 14.26 -9.30 -2.23
C MET A 10 13.49 -8.71 -3.41
N ALA A 11 12.61 -9.49 -4.04
CA ALA A 11 11.77 -9.01 -5.14
C ALA A 11 10.82 -7.91 -4.67
N VAL A 12 10.13 -8.08 -3.55
CA VAL A 12 9.21 -7.07 -3.00
C VAL A 12 9.95 -5.77 -2.65
N ILE A 13 11.07 -5.87 -1.93
CA ILE A 13 11.87 -4.70 -1.54
C ILE A 13 12.46 -4.02 -2.78
N GLY A 14 13.05 -4.79 -3.69
CA GLY A 14 13.67 -4.29 -4.92
C GLY A 14 12.65 -3.61 -5.84
N LEU A 15 11.50 -4.24 -6.08
CA LEU A 15 10.42 -3.65 -6.89
C LEU A 15 9.83 -2.41 -6.23
N SER A 16 9.66 -2.41 -4.90
CA SER A 16 9.16 -1.23 -4.17
C SER A 16 10.15 -0.07 -4.23
N ALA A 17 11.45 -0.32 -4.05
CA ALA A 17 12.51 0.67 -4.18
C ALA A 17 12.61 1.22 -5.60
N LEU A 18 12.57 0.35 -6.62
CA LEU A 18 12.61 0.76 -8.02
C LEU A 18 11.39 1.60 -8.40
N ARG A 19 10.21 1.17 -7.96
CA ARG A 19 8.96 1.93 -8.15
C ARG A 19 9.02 3.30 -7.48
N GLY A 20 9.51 3.36 -6.25
CA GLY A 20 9.72 4.62 -5.53
C GLY A 20 10.72 5.54 -6.23
N ALA A 21 11.81 4.99 -6.76
CA ALA A 21 12.80 5.74 -7.54
C ALA A 21 12.23 6.26 -8.87
N TRP A 22 11.36 5.51 -9.54
CA TRP A 22 10.71 5.93 -10.79
C TRP A 22 9.61 6.97 -10.58
N ARG A 23 8.81 6.80 -9.52
CA ARG A 23 7.66 7.67 -9.25
C ARG A 23 8.03 8.94 -8.51
N GLY A 24 9.16 8.93 -7.80
CA GLY A 24 9.62 10.06 -6.97
C GLY A 24 8.87 10.14 -5.64
N PHE A 25 9.50 10.75 -4.64
CA PHE A 25 8.91 10.93 -3.31
C PHE A 25 7.63 11.77 -3.34
N ILE A 26 7.66 12.89 -4.06
CA ILE A 26 6.51 13.79 -4.22
C ILE A 26 5.37 13.04 -4.91
N GLY A 27 5.69 12.27 -5.95
CA GLY A 27 4.74 11.44 -6.68
C GLY A 27 4.03 10.42 -5.80
N GLU A 28 4.75 9.85 -4.83
CA GLU A 28 4.25 8.86 -3.90
C GLU A 28 3.37 9.50 -2.80
N ILE A 29 3.82 10.60 -2.20
CA ILE A 29 3.08 11.32 -1.14
C ILE A 29 1.80 11.94 -1.66
N PHE A 30 1.85 12.66 -2.79
CA PHE A 30 0.65 13.27 -3.34
C PHE A 30 -0.33 12.21 -3.84
N GLY A 31 0.15 11.04 -4.25
CA GLY A 31 -0.70 9.88 -4.52
C GLY A 31 -1.44 9.38 -3.27
N LEU A 32 -0.74 9.27 -2.14
CA LEU A 32 -1.35 8.89 -0.85
C LEU A 32 -2.36 9.93 -0.37
N ILE A 33 -1.99 11.22 -0.41
CA ILE A 33 -2.87 12.34 -0.07
C ILE A 33 -4.10 12.32 -0.97
N GLY A 34 -3.92 12.09 -2.28
CA GLY A 34 -5.00 11.99 -3.25
C GLY A 34 -5.98 10.86 -2.91
N TRP A 35 -5.48 9.70 -2.50
CA TRP A 35 -6.32 8.58 -2.04
C TRP A 35 -7.07 8.89 -0.74
N ILE A 36 -6.41 9.49 0.25
CA ILE A 36 -7.04 9.89 1.52
C ILE A 36 -8.13 10.94 1.26
N ALA A 37 -7.82 11.95 0.45
CA ALA A 37 -8.77 12.98 0.05
C ALA A 37 -9.96 12.37 -0.72
N ALA A 38 -9.71 11.44 -1.64
CA ALA A 38 -10.77 10.74 -2.37
C ALA A 38 -11.70 9.97 -1.43
N PHE A 39 -11.16 9.28 -0.43
CA PHE A 39 -11.95 8.57 0.57
C PHE A 39 -12.81 9.53 1.39
N ILE A 40 -12.23 10.62 1.92
CA ILE A 40 -12.96 11.62 2.72
C ILE A 40 -14.07 12.27 1.90
N VAL A 41 -13.78 12.67 0.65
CA VAL A 41 -14.75 13.28 -0.25
C VAL A 41 -15.85 12.27 -0.59
N ALA A 42 -15.51 11.02 -0.90
CA ALA A 42 -16.50 9.98 -1.16
C ALA A 42 -17.43 9.77 0.04
N CYS A 43 -16.89 9.59 1.25
CA CYS A 43 -17.71 9.45 2.46
C CYS A 43 -18.64 10.65 2.71
N ARG A 44 -18.20 11.88 2.38
CA ARG A 44 -18.99 13.09 2.63
C ARG A 44 -20.04 13.39 1.55
N TYR A 45 -19.82 12.93 0.32
CA TYR A 45 -20.64 13.29 -0.83
C TYR A 45 -21.39 12.12 -1.47
N VAL A 46 -21.15 10.88 -1.04
CA VAL A 46 -21.80 9.68 -1.58
C VAL A 46 -23.33 9.79 -1.55
N ASP A 47 -23.92 10.27 -0.47
CA ASP A 47 -25.39 10.39 -0.33
C ASP A 47 -26.02 11.36 -1.33
N ARG A 48 -25.23 12.31 -1.88
CA ARG A 48 -25.71 13.22 -2.93
C ARG A 48 -25.68 12.59 -4.32
N VAL A 49 -24.82 11.60 -4.53
CA VAL A 49 -24.62 10.93 -5.83
C VAL A 49 -25.48 9.67 -5.94
N VAL A 50 -25.78 8.99 -4.83
CA VAL A 50 -26.64 7.80 -4.78
C VAL A 50 -27.97 7.98 -5.53
N PRO A 51 -28.72 9.09 -5.39
CA PRO A 51 -30.00 9.27 -6.09
C PRO A 51 -29.88 9.31 -7.63
N TRP A 52 -28.68 9.55 -8.17
CA TRP A 52 -28.42 9.55 -9.60
C TRP A 52 -28.09 8.16 -10.15
N ILE A 53 -27.86 7.17 -9.28
CA ILE A 53 -27.59 5.78 -9.70
C ILE A 53 -28.93 5.04 -9.86
N PRO A 54 -29.16 4.34 -10.98
CA PRO A 54 -30.41 3.65 -11.20
C PRO A 54 -30.72 2.60 -10.11
N ALA A 55 -31.97 2.53 -9.65
CA ALA A 55 -32.39 1.63 -8.57
C ALA A 55 -32.60 0.17 -9.00
N HIS A 56 -32.53 -0.13 -10.30
CA HIS A 56 -32.77 -1.47 -10.85
C HIS A 56 -31.53 -2.38 -10.81
N LEU A 57 -30.44 -1.96 -10.17
CA LEU A 57 -29.22 -2.74 -10.06
C LEU A 57 -29.35 -3.90 -9.05
N PRO A 58 -28.79 -5.08 -9.36
CA PRO A 58 -28.77 -6.21 -8.42
C PRO A 58 -27.98 -5.83 -7.15
N GLY A 59 -28.57 -6.09 -5.97
CA GLY A 59 -28.03 -5.69 -4.67
C GLY A 59 -28.56 -4.36 -4.11
N GLN A 60 -29.56 -3.74 -4.78
CA GLN A 60 -30.39 -2.65 -4.25
C GLN A 60 -29.55 -1.44 -3.74
N ALA A 61 -29.89 -0.90 -2.56
CA ALA A 61 -29.29 0.30 -1.99
C ALA A 61 -27.77 0.17 -1.74
N LEU A 62 -27.30 -1.03 -1.37
CA LEU A 62 -25.87 -1.25 -1.12
C LEU A 62 -25.06 -1.12 -2.42
N THR A 63 -25.53 -1.71 -3.51
CA THR A 63 -24.86 -1.62 -4.81
C THR A 63 -24.85 -0.18 -5.32
N GLN A 64 -25.95 0.56 -5.17
CA GLN A 64 -26.00 1.97 -5.55
C GLN A 64 -24.99 2.81 -4.75
N TRP A 65 -24.91 2.58 -3.44
CA TRP A 65 -23.97 3.26 -2.56
C TRP A 65 -22.52 2.99 -2.96
N LEU A 66 -22.18 1.72 -3.23
CA LEU A 66 -20.84 1.33 -3.68
C LEU A 66 -20.47 1.95 -5.02
N ILE A 67 -21.40 2.00 -5.98
CA ILE A 67 -21.17 2.63 -7.29
C ILE A 67 -20.96 4.14 -7.13
N ALA A 68 -21.81 4.82 -6.37
CA ALA A 68 -21.69 6.25 -6.12
C ALA A 68 -20.36 6.58 -5.42
N PHE A 69 -19.98 5.78 -4.41
CA PHE A 69 -18.70 5.89 -3.72
C PHE A 69 -17.53 5.72 -4.70
N ALA A 70 -17.55 4.65 -5.50
CA ALA A 70 -16.49 4.36 -6.47
C ALA A 70 -16.36 5.48 -7.52
N LEU A 71 -17.47 6.02 -8.03
CA LEU A 71 -17.46 7.14 -8.97
C LEU A 71 -16.78 8.38 -8.39
N ILE A 72 -17.10 8.74 -7.15
CA ILE A 72 -16.47 9.89 -6.48
C ILE A 72 -14.97 9.62 -6.28
N VAL A 73 -14.61 8.43 -5.77
CA VAL A 73 -13.20 8.08 -5.56
C VAL A 73 -12.42 8.17 -6.86
N ILE A 74 -12.93 7.57 -7.94
CA ILE A 74 -12.28 7.60 -9.26
C ILE A 74 -12.14 9.05 -9.74
N GLY A 75 -13.20 9.86 -9.64
CA GLY A 75 -13.16 11.27 -10.03
C GLY A 75 -12.08 12.06 -9.28
N VAL A 76 -12.03 11.92 -7.95
CA VAL A 76 -11.05 12.64 -7.12
C VAL A 76 -9.62 12.13 -7.37
N VAL A 77 -9.42 10.81 -7.49
CA VAL A 77 -8.12 10.22 -7.79
C VAL A 77 -7.61 10.66 -9.16
N LEU A 78 -8.49 10.79 -10.17
CA LEU A 78 -8.11 11.30 -11.48
C LEU A 78 -7.63 12.76 -11.38
N VAL A 79 -8.38 13.63 -10.70
CA VAL A 79 -7.98 15.04 -10.48
C VAL A 79 -6.67 15.12 -9.71
N ALA A 80 -6.53 14.37 -8.62
CA ALA A 80 -5.30 14.30 -7.84
C ALA A 80 -4.13 13.75 -8.68
N GLY A 81 -4.38 12.79 -9.55
CA GLY A 81 -3.38 12.22 -10.47
C GLY A 81 -2.88 13.24 -11.48
N VAL A 82 -3.77 14.07 -12.04
CA VAL A 82 -3.39 15.19 -12.92
C VAL A 82 -2.56 16.22 -12.14
N ALA A 83 -3.01 16.62 -10.95
CA ALA A 83 -2.25 17.54 -10.10
C ALA A 83 -0.86 16.99 -9.77
N ASN A 84 -0.76 15.71 -9.44
CA ASN A 84 0.49 15.02 -9.17
C ASN A 84 1.42 15.02 -10.40
N ALA A 85 0.89 14.78 -11.60
CA ALA A 85 1.66 14.83 -12.83
C ALA A 85 2.24 16.24 -13.09
N LEU A 86 1.45 17.29 -12.82
CA LEU A 86 1.90 18.68 -12.94
C LEU A 86 3.01 19.00 -11.93
N LEU A 87 2.84 18.59 -10.67
CA LEU A 87 3.87 18.75 -9.63
C LEU A 87 5.16 18.02 -10.01
N GLY A 88 5.06 16.79 -10.54
CA GLY A 88 6.21 16.05 -11.04
C GLY A 88 6.98 16.81 -12.12
N ARG A 89 6.29 17.53 -13.02
CA ARG A 89 6.96 18.39 -14.00
C ARG A 89 7.62 19.61 -13.38
N LEU A 90 7.01 20.24 -12.37
CA LEU A 90 7.64 21.35 -11.64
C LEU A 90 8.94 20.91 -10.96
N VAL A 91 8.95 19.73 -10.37
CA VAL A 91 10.15 19.14 -9.76
C VAL A 91 11.24 18.91 -10.79
N GLN A 92 10.89 18.43 -11.98
CA GLN A 92 11.84 18.27 -13.09
C GLN A 92 12.46 19.60 -13.52
N VAL A 93 11.65 20.67 -13.62
CA VAL A 93 12.13 22.00 -14.00
C VAL A 93 12.99 22.64 -12.90
N SER A 94 12.69 22.38 -11.63
CA SER A 94 13.44 22.92 -10.49
C SER A 94 14.86 22.35 -10.32
N GLY A 95 15.24 21.32 -11.09
CA GLY A 95 16.52 20.61 -10.95
C GLY A 95 16.60 19.67 -9.72
N LEU A 96 15.58 19.64 -8.87
CA LEU A 96 15.51 18.78 -7.68
C LEU A 96 15.10 17.32 -7.97
N SER A 97 14.94 16.96 -9.25
CA SER A 97 14.58 15.61 -9.70
C SER A 97 15.48 14.51 -9.12
N GLY A 98 16.79 14.77 -8.96
CA GLY A 98 17.71 13.82 -8.34
C GLY A 98 17.36 13.52 -6.88
N VAL A 99 17.12 14.58 -6.09
CA VAL A 99 16.76 14.46 -4.67
C VAL A 99 15.40 13.78 -4.50
N ASP A 100 14.40 14.16 -5.32
CA ASP A 100 13.06 13.56 -5.29
C ASP A 100 13.10 12.05 -5.58
N ARG A 101 13.92 11.60 -6.54
CA ARG A 101 14.11 10.17 -6.84
C ARG A 101 14.87 9.43 -5.75
N SER A 102 15.90 10.05 -5.15
CA SER A 102 16.64 9.44 -4.03
C SER A 102 15.76 9.27 -2.80
N LEU A 103 14.96 10.27 -2.45
CA LEU A 103 13.96 10.18 -1.39
C LEU A 103 12.87 9.16 -1.73
N GLY A 104 12.47 9.09 -3.01
CA GLY A 104 11.55 8.08 -3.51
C GLY A 104 12.08 6.65 -3.36
N LEU A 105 13.37 6.44 -3.61
CA LEU A 105 14.04 5.16 -3.37
C LEU A 105 14.03 4.79 -1.89
N LEU A 106 14.40 5.73 -1.01
CA LEU A 106 14.39 5.51 0.45
C LEU A 106 12.98 5.18 0.96
N PHE A 107 11.98 5.92 0.50
CA PHE A 107 10.58 5.67 0.81
C PHE A 107 10.10 4.32 0.27
N GLY A 108 10.49 3.97 -0.96
CA GLY A 108 10.21 2.69 -1.58
C GLY A 108 10.83 1.52 -0.83
N LEU A 109 12.04 1.67 -0.29
CA LEU A 109 12.67 0.69 0.59
C LEU A 109 11.90 0.53 1.89
N ALA A 110 11.59 1.64 2.58
CA ALA A 110 10.82 1.60 3.82
C ALA A 110 9.45 0.94 3.63
N ARG A 111 8.74 1.30 2.56
CA ARG A 111 7.48 0.68 2.15
C ARG A 111 7.64 -0.81 1.83
N GLY A 112 8.72 -1.18 1.15
CA GLY A 112 9.04 -2.57 0.83
C GLY A 112 9.21 -3.41 2.08
N VAL A 113 9.93 -2.88 3.08
CA VAL A 113 10.07 -3.52 4.40
C VAL A 113 8.72 -3.66 5.09
N VAL A 114 7.89 -2.61 5.12
CA VAL A 114 6.54 -2.68 5.71
C VAL A 114 5.68 -3.74 5.02
N LEU A 115 5.72 -3.82 3.68
CA LEU A 115 5.01 -4.84 2.92
C LEU A 115 5.48 -6.25 3.26
N VAL A 116 6.80 -6.46 3.38
CA VAL A 116 7.36 -7.75 3.80
C VAL A 116 6.89 -8.12 5.21
N LEU A 117 6.89 -7.18 6.16
CA LEU A 117 6.39 -7.44 7.51
C LEU A 117 4.91 -7.83 7.51
N ILE A 118 4.07 -7.14 6.73
CA ILE A 118 2.66 -7.49 6.56
C ILE A 118 2.54 -8.91 5.98
N LEU A 119 3.30 -9.26 4.93
CA LEU A 119 3.29 -10.60 4.34
C LEU A 119 3.74 -11.68 5.32
N VAL A 120 4.71 -11.37 6.19
CA VAL A 120 5.20 -12.28 7.23
C VAL A 120 4.14 -12.51 8.31
N VAL A 121 3.47 -11.45 8.75
CA VAL A 121 2.33 -11.56 9.68
C VAL A 121 1.22 -12.40 9.07
N LEU A 122 0.81 -12.09 7.83
CA LEU A 122 -0.23 -12.84 7.13
C LEU A 122 0.17 -14.31 6.92
N GLY A 123 1.43 -14.57 6.56
CA GLY A 123 1.97 -15.93 6.44
C GLY A 123 2.01 -16.66 7.78
N GLY A 124 2.31 -15.95 8.87
CA GLY A 124 2.28 -16.47 10.24
C GLY A 124 0.89 -16.87 10.75
N LEU A 125 -0.18 -16.42 10.10
CA LEU A 125 -1.55 -16.86 10.35
C LEU A 125 -1.91 -18.15 9.58
N THR A 126 -0.96 -18.72 8.83
CA THR A 126 -1.14 -19.93 8.01
C THR A 126 -0.11 -21.00 8.39
N GLU A 127 -0.14 -22.17 7.75
CA GLU A 127 0.84 -23.24 7.94
C GLU A 127 2.18 -23.02 7.19
N LEU A 128 2.32 -21.91 6.46
CA LEU A 128 3.55 -21.55 5.73
C LEU A 128 4.83 -21.55 6.61
N PRO A 129 4.81 -21.14 7.90
CA PRO A 129 6.00 -21.18 8.76
C PRO A 129 6.56 -22.59 9.01
N GLN A 130 5.76 -23.63 8.80
CA GLN A 130 6.18 -25.03 8.99
C GLN A 130 6.92 -25.59 7.77
N GLN A 131 6.85 -24.93 6.61
CA GLN A 131 7.47 -25.42 5.39
C GLN A 131 8.98 -25.12 5.33
N ASP A 132 9.75 -26.03 4.72
CA ASP A 132 11.22 -25.95 4.67
C ASP A 132 11.73 -24.69 3.96
N PHE A 133 10.98 -24.14 3.01
CA PHE A 133 11.36 -22.90 2.32
C PHE A 133 11.25 -21.66 3.22
N TRP A 134 10.43 -21.70 4.29
CA TRP A 134 10.27 -20.62 5.25
C TRP A 134 11.21 -20.81 6.44
N ARG A 135 11.32 -22.06 6.94
CA ARG A 135 12.13 -22.40 8.11
C ARG A 135 13.63 -22.18 7.89
N ASN A 136 14.12 -22.44 6.67
CA ASN A 136 15.53 -22.31 6.30
C ASN A 136 15.89 -20.94 5.70
N ALA A 137 14.95 -19.98 5.67
CA ALA A 137 15.17 -18.68 5.05
C ALA A 137 16.14 -17.81 5.86
N LEU A 138 17.11 -17.19 5.19
CA LEU A 138 18.12 -16.34 5.83
C LEU A 138 17.52 -15.03 6.36
N LEU A 139 16.48 -14.52 5.69
CA LEU A 139 15.80 -13.29 6.07
C LEU A 139 14.70 -13.50 7.11
N ARG A 140 14.38 -14.75 7.46
CA ARG A 140 13.42 -15.09 8.52
C ARG A 140 13.69 -14.36 9.83
N PRO A 141 14.86 -14.50 10.50
CA PRO A 141 15.06 -13.92 11.83
C PRO A 141 14.87 -12.40 11.87
N TYR A 142 15.30 -11.69 10.83
CA TYR A 142 15.09 -10.23 10.72
C TYR A 142 13.61 -9.87 10.55
N ALA A 143 12.87 -10.63 9.75
CA ALA A 143 11.44 -10.44 9.58
C ALA A 143 10.66 -10.77 10.87
N VAL A 144 11.00 -11.87 11.55
CA VAL A 144 10.38 -12.26 12.84
C VAL A 144 10.66 -11.22 13.92
N GLN A 145 11.89 -10.72 13.98
CA GLN A 145 12.27 -9.68 14.93
C GLN A 145 11.50 -8.38 14.69
N GLY A 146 11.37 -7.95 13.43
CA GLY A 146 10.54 -6.79 13.08
C GLY A 146 9.07 -6.96 13.50
N VAL A 147 8.50 -8.15 13.34
CA VAL A 147 7.14 -8.45 13.82
C VAL A 147 7.07 -8.43 15.36
N HIS A 148 8.09 -8.92 16.05
CA HIS A 148 8.16 -8.89 17.52
C HIS A 148 8.18 -7.47 18.09
N GLU A 149 8.91 -6.55 17.46
CA GLU A 149 8.92 -5.13 17.84
C GLU A 149 7.56 -4.44 17.57
N LEU A 150 6.81 -4.95 16.59
CA LEU A 150 5.46 -4.46 16.24
C LEU A 150 4.33 -5.13 17.04
N LYS A 151 4.57 -6.26 17.71
CA LYS A 151 3.59 -6.96 18.57
C LYS A 151 2.88 -6.05 19.59
N PRO A 152 3.54 -5.10 20.27
CA PRO A 152 2.88 -4.20 21.22
C PRO A 152 1.85 -3.26 20.58
N MET A 153 1.94 -3.06 19.25
CA MET A 153 1.00 -2.21 18.49
C MET A 153 -0.11 -3.04 17.81
N LEU A 154 -0.03 -4.37 17.86
CA LEU A 154 -1.05 -5.25 17.30
C LEU A 154 -2.19 -5.46 18.32
N PRO A 155 -3.47 -5.50 17.86
CA PRO A 155 -4.59 -5.90 18.71
C PRO A 155 -4.35 -7.29 19.33
N ASP A 156 -4.71 -7.47 20.60
CA ASP A 156 -4.48 -8.71 21.36
C ASP A 156 -5.01 -9.98 20.65
N THR A 157 -6.07 -9.82 19.85
CA THR A 157 -6.68 -10.89 19.04
C THR A 157 -5.79 -11.42 17.92
N LEU A 158 -4.94 -10.58 17.33
CA LEU A 158 -4.00 -10.98 16.29
C LEU A 158 -2.68 -11.46 16.89
N ALA A 159 -2.23 -10.83 17.99
CA ALA A 159 -1.01 -11.23 18.69
C ALA A 159 -1.06 -12.68 19.19
N ALA A 160 -2.25 -13.18 19.55
CA ALA A 160 -2.46 -14.56 20.01
C ALA A 160 -2.34 -15.62 18.89
N TYR A 161 -2.58 -15.26 17.62
CA TYR A 161 -2.63 -16.19 16.49
C TYR A 161 -1.37 -16.17 15.60
N VAL A 162 -0.49 -15.19 15.77
CA VAL A 162 0.76 -15.10 14.99
C VAL A 162 1.81 -16.02 15.64
N HIS A 163 1.96 -17.22 15.07
CA HIS A 163 3.01 -18.18 15.43
C HIS A 163 4.12 -18.12 14.37
N VAL A 164 5.11 -17.25 14.58
CA VAL A 164 6.25 -16.99 13.65
C VAL A 164 7.58 -17.27 14.33
#